data_AF-A0AA86USS3-F1
#
_entry.id   AF-A0AA86USS3-F1
#
_cell.length_a   1.000
_cell.length_b   1.000
_cell.length_c   1.000
_cell.angle_alpha   90.00
_cell.angle_beta   90.00
_cell.angle_gamma   90.00
#
_symmetry.space_group_name_H-M   'P 1'
#
loop_
_entity.id
_entity.type
_entity.pdbx_description
1 polymer ?
#
loop_
_entity_poly.entity_id
_entity_poly.type
_entity_poly.pdbx_seq_one_letter_code
_entity_poly.pdbx_strand_id
1 'polypeptide(L)'
;MEHWFDAAISNDLKTLRRLSKKYAKKYDNESDEGHRIGFCAVHYAIMHSYLDAVLYLMPLEFDMLTKCAVSFDNFILSSGSCITHLAAAVSNYEVLDAVLAYRHNCDKVHIFMPNNDNLITLDIFALSCTRDTVPFITEEFLLTEMDYLAEKEKTNNFLYNACAYGRTSLLSYLLATFEKMPYNVRIKITFFCFKNHGGVELLKALDKCENKVDQKAFASCYTKLKQLRCKGISIIAELYWKRTMKQHAMRTGCFTEEEVKKDLHIVYNRIDKMILDGVE
;
A
#
# COMPACT_ATOMS: atom_id res chain seq x y z
N MET A 1 -28.97 -25.47 -10.86
CA MET A 1 -27.81 -25.18 -9.99
C MET A 1 -28.30 -24.13 -9.01
N GLU A 2 -28.25 -24.35 -7.69
CA GLU A 2 -28.76 -23.32 -6.76
C GLU A 2 -27.87 -22.07 -6.82
N HIS A 3 -28.47 -20.98 -7.30
CA HIS A 3 -27.96 -19.66 -7.66
C HIS A 3 -27.31 -18.86 -6.50
N TRP A 4 -26.38 -19.44 -5.72
CA TRP A 4 -25.70 -18.71 -4.62
C TRP A 4 -24.88 -17.54 -5.14
N PHE A 5 -24.02 -17.78 -6.12
CA PHE A 5 -23.17 -16.75 -6.73
C PHE A 5 -23.99 -15.79 -7.57
N ASP A 6 -24.96 -16.29 -8.35
CA ASP A 6 -25.87 -15.43 -9.12
C ASP A 6 -26.69 -14.50 -8.21
N ALA A 7 -27.11 -14.96 -7.03
CA ALA A 7 -27.79 -14.12 -6.06
C ALA A 7 -26.89 -12.97 -5.54
N ALA A 8 -25.57 -13.18 -5.45
CA ALA A 8 -24.64 -12.10 -5.14
C ALA A 8 -24.47 -11.13 -6.32
N ILE A 9 -24.46 -11.66 -7.56
CA ILE A 9 -24.40 -10.88 -8.82
C ILE A 9 -25.71 -10.10 -9.09
N SER A 10 -26.84 -10.51 -8.51
CA SER A 10 -28.14 -9.86 -8.69
C SER A 10 -28.64 -9.11 -7.44
N ASN A 11 -27.82 -9.00 -6.39
CA ASN A 11 -28.20 -8.45 -5.08
C ASN A 11 -29.47 -9.09 -4.46
N ASP A 12 -29.73 -10.39 -4.71
CA ASP A 12 -30.89 -11.11 -4.16
C ASP A 12 -30.62 -11.56 -2.71
N LEU A 13 -30.79 -10.62 -1.77
CA LEU A 13 -30.62 -10.87 -0.34
C LEU A 13 -31.51 -11.98 0.20
N LYS A 14 -32.69 -12.22 -0.39
CA LYS A 14 -33.62 -13.26 0.08
C LYS A 14 -33.04 -14.63 -0.22
N THR A 15 -32.50 -14.82 -1.42
CA THR A 15 -31.82 -16.06 -1.79
C THR A 15 -30.52 -16.23 -1.02
N LEU A 16 -29.73 -15.17 -0.84
CA LEU A 16 -28.52 -15.20 0.00
C LEU A 16 -28.85 -15.62 1.44
N ARG A 17 -29.92 -15.07 2.03
CA ARG A 17 -30.34 -15.49 3.39
C ARG A 17 -30.72 -16.96 3.45
N ARG A 18 -31.53 -17.43 2.50
CA ARG A 18 -31.99 -18.82 2.42
C ARG A 18 -30.84 -19.82 2.28
N LEU A 19 -29.84 -19.49 1.47
CA LEU A 19 -28.77 -20.41 1.07
C LEU A 19 -27.50 -20.33 1.94
N SER A 20 -27.34 -19.28 2.74
CA SER A 20 -26.15 -19.01 3.56
C SER A 20 -25.66 -20.21 4.38
N LYS A 21 -26.55 -20.92 5.07
CA LYS A 21 -26.19 -22.08 5.90
C LYS A 21 -25.51 -23.22 5.12
N LYS A 22 -25.80 -23.35 3.82
CA LYS A 22 -25.31 -24.44 2.96
C LYS A 22 -24.09 -24.04 2.13
N TYR A 23 -23.96 -22.76 1.78
CA TYR A 23 -23.01 -22.28 0.80
C TYR A 23 -22.03 -21.21 1.30
N ALA A 24 -22.20 -20.68 2.52
CA ALA A 24 -21.24 -19.74 3.09
C ALA A 24 -19.82 -20.34 3.05
N LYS A 25 -18.85 -19.51 2.68
CA LYS A 25 -17.43 -19.88 2.54
C LYS A 25 -17.14 -20.91 1.45
N LYS A 26 -18.04 -21.09 0.48
CA LYS A 26 -17.73 -21.88 -0.72
C LYS A 26 -17.13 -21.01 -1.81
N TYR A 27 -16.24 -21.64 -2.56
CA TYR A 27 -15.69 -21.08 -3.78
C TYR A 27 -16.49 -21.57 -4.98
N ASP A 28 -16.61 -20.71 -5.97
CA ASP A 28 -17.13 -21.03 -7.28
C ASP A 28 -16.10 -21.87 -8.04
N ASN A 29 -16.51 -23.05 -8.47
CA ASN A 29 -15.69 -23.97 -9.28
C ASN A 29 -16.34 -24.27 -10.63
N GLU A 30 -17.49 -23.66 -10.93
CA GLU A 30 -18.38 -24.05 -12.03
C GLU A 30 -18.74 -22.89 -12.95
N SER A 31 -18.35 -21.64 -12.64
CA SER A 31 -18.59 -20.49 -13.52
C SER A 31 -18.01 -20.68 -14.92
N ASP A 32 -18.85 -20.44 -15.93
CA ASP A 32 -18.48 -20.48 -17.36
C ASP A 32 -17.44 -19.41 -17.73
N GLU A 33 -17.41 -18.31 -16.99
CA GLU A 33 -16.38 -17.29 -17.10
C GLU A 33 -15.16 -17.71 -16.27
N GLY A 34 -14.14 -18.27 -16.91
CA GLY A 34 -12.97 -18.87 -16.24
C GLY A 34 -12.17 -17.94 -15.32
N HIS A 35 -12.31 -16.61 -15.45
CA HIS A 35 -11.70 -15.63 -14.54
C HIS A 35 -12.44 -15.50 -13.19
N ARG A 36 -13.58 -16.16 -13.02
CA ARG A 36 -14.39 -16.11 -11.79
C ARG A 36 -14.33 -17.40 -10.95
N ILE A 37 -13.74 -18.48 -11.50
CA ILE A 37 -13.44 -19.70 -10.75
C ILE A 37 -12.47 -19.34 -9.62
N GLY A 38 -12.86 -19.60 -8.38
CA GLY A 38 -12.07 -19.23 -7.21
C GLY A 38 -12.55 -17.96 -6.48
N PHE A 39 -13.71 -17.41 -6.86
CA PHE A 39 -14.43 -16.41 -6.07
C PHE A 39 -15.38 -17.04 -5.06
N CYS A 40 -15.70 -16.32 -3.99
CA CYS A 40 -16.87 -16.60 -3.16
C CYS A 40 -17.91 -15.50 -3.39
N ALA A 41 -19.09 -15.60 -2.77
CA ALA A 41 -20.18 -14.67 -3.03
C ALA A 41 -19.82 -13.22 -2.71
N VAL A 42 -19.06 -12.96 -1.64
CA VAL A 42 -18.68 -11.57 -1.31
C VAL A 42 -17.81 -10.94 -2.39
N HIS A 43 -16.93 -11.71 -3.05
CA HIS A 43 -16.12 -11.20 -4.16
C HIS A 43 -17.00 -10.75 -5.33
N TYR A 44 -18.04 -11.51 -5.67
CA TYR A 44 -19.00 -11.14 -6.70
C TYR A 44 -19.78 -9.88 -6.36
N ALA A 45 -20.28 -9.78 -5.12
CA ALA A 45 -21.00 -8.60 -4.65
C ALA A 45 -20.13 -7.33 -4.71
N ILE A 46 -18.84 -7.44 -4.36
CA ILE A 46 -17.87 -6.34 -4.47
C ILE A 46 -17.66 -5.94 -5.94
N MET A 47 -17.39 -6.91 -6.83
CA MET A 47 -17.19 -6.62 -8.26
C MET A 47 -18.37 -5.91 -8.91
N HIS A 48 -19.59 -6.19 -8.44
CA HIS A 48 -20.82 -5.57 -8.94
C HIS A 48 -21.28 -4.39 -8.09
N SER A 49 -20.49 -3.95 -7.11
CA SER A 49 -20.79 -2.74 -6.33
C SER A 49 -22.09 -2.80 -5.52
N TYR A 50 -22.55 -3.99 -5.11
CA TYR A 50 -23.78 -4.15 -4.34
C TYR A 50 -23.53 -4.10 -2.83
N LEU A 51 -23.60 -2.90 -2.25
CA LEU A 51 -23.33 -2.67 -0.84
C LEU A 51 -24.13 -3.59 0.10
N ASP A 52 -25.44 -3.74 -0.12
CA ASP A 52 -26.29 -4.55 0.77
C ASP A 52 -25.85 -6.02 0.83
N ALA A 53 -25.52 -6.60 -0.33
CA ALA A 53 -25.00 -7.96 -0.41
C ALA A 53 -23.63 -8.05 0.26
N VAL A 54 -22.74 -7.05 0.06
CA VAL A 54 -21.44 -7.01 0.75
C VAL A 54 -21.63 -6.97 2.26
N LEU A 55 -22.46 -6.07 2.79
CA LEU A 55 -22.75 -5.95 4.23
C LEU A 55 -23.30 -7.27 4.81
N TYR A 56 -24.16 -7.96 4.06
CA TYR A 56 -24.70 -9.25 4.47
C TYR A 56 -23.64 -10.37 4.46
N LEU A 57 -22.78 -10.41 3.44
CA LEU A 57 -21.83 -11.49 3.21
C LEU A 57 -20.53 -11.33 4.01
N MET A 58 -20.13 -10.11 4.37
CA MET A 58 -18.91 -9.84 5.12
C MET A 58 -18.79 -10.69 6.40
N PRO A 59 -19.78 -10.74 7.30
CA PRO A 59 -19.67 -11.59 8.50
C PRO A 59 -19.44 -13.08 8.22
N LEU A 60 -19.82 -13.54 7.03
CA LEU A 60 -19.70 -14.93 6.63
C LEU A 60 -18.39 -15.23 5.92
N GLU A 61 -17.87 -14.28 5.12
CA GLU A 61 -16.81 -14.52 4.13
C GLU A 61 -15.64 -13.52 4.19
N PHE A 62 -15.54 -12.66 5.21
CA PHE A 62 -14.50 -11.63 5.30
C PHE A 62 -13.06 -12.14 5.19
N ASP A 63 -12.80 -13.34 5.71
CA ASP A 63 -11.46 -13.97 5.74
C ASP A 63 -11.14 -14.79 4.48
N MET A 64 -12.04 -14.79 3.49
CA MET A 64 -11.85 -15.50 2.24
C MET A 64 -10.94 -14.69 1.30
N LEU A 65 -9.99 -15.36 0.67
CA LEU A 65 -9.08 -14.78 -0.32
C LEU A 65 -9.47 -15.25 -1.71
N THR A 66 -9.29 -14.42 -2.73
CA THR A 66 -9.48 -14.81 -4.13
C THR A 66 -8.52 -15.96 -4.49
N LYS A 67 -9.00 -17.02 -5.12
CA LYS A 67 -8.13 -18.11 -5.62
C LYS A 67 -7.66 -17.93 -7.07
N CYS A 68 -8.25 -16.98 -7.79
CA CYS A 68 -7.86 -16.58 -9.14
C CYS A 68 -7.36 -15.14 -9.17
N ALA A 69 -6.68 -14.79 -10.27
CA ALA A 69 -6.40 -13.41 -10.60
C ALA A 69 -7.60 -12.74 -11.29
N VAL A 70 -7.71 -11.43 -11.15
CA VAL A 70 -8.81 -10.61 -11.66
C VAL A 70 -8.23 -9.52 -12.55
N SER A 71 -8.71 -9.44 -13.79
CA SER A 71 -8.28 -8.39 -14.72
C SER A 71 -9.13 -7.15 -14.54
N PHE A 72 -8.48 -5.99 -14.40
CA PHE A 72 -9.07 -4.66 -14.50
C PHE A 72 -8.48 -3.96 -15.73
N ASP A 73 -9.08 -2.84 -16.15
CA ASP A 73 -8.66 -2.13 -17.37
C ASP A 73 -7.18 -1.74 -17.38
N ASN A 74 -6.61 -1.47 -16.19
CA ASN A 74 -5.27 -0.90 -16.05
C ASN A 74 -4.26 -1.83 -15.36
N PHE A 75 -4.71 -2.91 -14.72
CA PHE A 75 -3.84 -3.83 -13.99
C PHE A 75 -4.54 -5.18 -13.73
N ILE A 76 -3.75 -6.17 -13.33
CA ILE A 76 -4.24 -7.48 -12.90
C ILE A 76 -4.06 -7.58 -11.39
N LEU A 77 -5.13 -7.88 -10.67
CA LEU A 77 -5.08 -8.20 -9.25
C LEU A 77 -4.82 -9.71 -9.11
N SER A 78 -3.66 -10.10 -8.59
CA SER A 78 -3.33 -11.53 -8.41
C SER A 78 -4.24 -12.23 -7.39
N SER A 79 -4.20 -13.56 -7.44
CA SER A 79 -4.80 -14.41 -6.41
C SER A 79 -4.18 -14.16 -5.02
N GLY A 80 -4.83 -14.68 -3.98
CA GLY A 80 -4.48 -14.37 -2.59
C GLY A 80 -4.94 -12.97 -2.14
N SER A 81 -5.71 -12.26 -2.96
CA SER A 81 -6.24 -10.94 -2.62
C SER A 81 -7.43 -11.06 -1.67
N CYS A 82 -7.44 -10.28 -0.60
CA CYS A 82 -8.57 -10.22 0.34
C CYS A 82 -9.66 -9.27 -0.16
N ILE A 83 -10.76 -9.16 0.58
CA ILE A 83 -11.88 -8.32 0.17
C ILE A 83 -11.55 -6.82 0.14
N THR A 84 -10.60 -6.33 0.97
CA THR A 84 -10.15 -4.93 0.92
C THR A 84 -9.36 -4.64 -0.35
N HIS A 85 -8.51 -5.58 -0.78
CA HIS A 85 -7.81 -5.50 -2.06
C HIS A 85 -8.79 -5.39 -3.22
N LEU A 86 -9.81 -6.24 -3.24
CA LEU A 86 -10.82 -6.23 -4.29
C LEU A 86 -11.67 -4.97 -4.29
N ALA A 87 -12.12 -4.51 -3.11
CA ALA A 87 -12.89 -3.28 -2.98
C ALA A 87 -12.09 -2.04 -3.43
N ALA A 88 -10.79 -1.98 -3.08
CA ALA A 88 -9.89 -0.94 -3.57
C ALA A 88 -9.72 -1.00 -5.09
N ALA A 89 -9.58 -2.21 -5.66
CA ALA A 89 -9.42 -2.41 -7.10
C ALA A 89 -10.65 -1.95 -7.90
N VAL A 90 -11.86 -2.28 -7.42
CA VAL A 90 -13.14 -1.90 -8.06
C VAL A 90 -13.39 -0.38 -7.98
N SER A 91 -12.67 0.35 -7.12
CA SER A 91 -12.80 1.80 -6.98
C SER A 91 -14.22 2.23 -6.55
N ASN A 92 -14.94 1.37 -5.83
CA ASN A 92 -16.20 1.70 -5.17
C ASN A 92 -15.92 2.05 -3.71
N TYR A 93 -15.94 3.35 -3.40
CA TYR A 93 -15.59 3.86 -2.09
C TYR A 93 -16.63 3.55 -1.02
N GLU A 94 -17.91 3.46 -1.38
CA GLU A 94 -18.95 3.10 -0.42
C GLU A 94 -18.77 1.66 0.08
N VAL A 95 -18.45 0.74 -0.85
CA VAL A 95 -18.10 -0.64 -0.52
C VAL A 95 -16.78 -0.71 0.25
N LEU A 96 -15.75 0.03 -0.18
CA LEU A 96 -14.47 0.08 0.51
C LEU A 96 -14.61 0.59 1.94
N ASP A 97 -15.33 1.69 2.15
CA ASP A 97 -15.59 2.29 3.46
C ASP A 97 -16.33 1.31 4.36
N ALA A 98 -17.35 0.61 3.85
CA ALA A 98 -18.06 -0.42 4.59
C ALA A 98 -17.14 -1.58 4.99
N VAL A 99 -16.27 -2.02 4.08
CA VAL A 99 -15.29 -3.08 4.34
C VAL A 99 -14.26 -2.64 5.38
N LEU A 100 -13.77 -1.40 5.30
CA LEU A 100 -12.82 -0.83 6.26
C LEU A 100 -13.48 -0.63 7.64
N ALA A 101 -14.70 -0.12 7.69
CA ALA A 101 -15.45 0.03 8.93
C ALA A 101 -15.72 -1.33 9.59
N TYR A 102 -16.11 -2.34 8.81
CA TYR A 102 -16.29 -3.70 9.33
C TYR A 102 -14.99 -4.29 9.86
N ARG A 103 -13.88 -4.07 9.13
CA ARG A 103 -12.52 -4.44 9.52
C ARG A 103 -12.11 -3.85 10.87
N HIS A 104 -12.31 -2.56 11.10
CA HIS A 104 -11.97 -1.91 12.38
C HIS A 104 -12.71 -2.52 13.58
N ASN A 105 -13.90 -3.11 13.33
CA ASN A 105 -14.73 -3.74 14.36
C ASN A 105 -14.52 -5.25 14.50
N CYS A 106 -13.62 -5.85 13.72
CA CYS A 106 -13.35 -7.29 13.76
C CYS A 106 -11.99 -7.60 14.37
N ASP A 107 -11.96 -8.46 15.38
CA ASP A 107 -10.72 -8.98 16.01
C ASP A 107 -9.87 -9.89 15.09
N LYS A 108 -10.26 -10.06 13.81
CA LYS A 108 -9.59 -11.00 12.88
C LYS A 108 -8.35 -10.36 12.26
N VAL A 109 -7.21 -11.03 12.35
CA VAL A 109 -5.84 -10.50 12.12
C VAL A 109 -5.38 -10.43 10.64
N HIS A 110 -6.16 -10.90 9.67
CA HIS A 110 -5.72 -11.01 8.25
C HIS A 110 -5.69 -9.68 7.46
N ILE A 111 -5.61 -8.58 8.18
CA ILE A 111 -6.04 -7.25 7.78
C ILE A 111 -5.04 -6.55 6.83
N PHE A 112 -3.78 -6.96 6.84
CA PHE A 112 -2.70 -6.35 6.07
C PHE A 112 -1.90 -7.38 5.26
N MET A 113 -2.48 -8.56 5.03
CA MET A 113 -1.77 -9.58 4.28
C MET A 113 -1.65 -9.11 2.85
N PRO A 114 -0.43 -8.95 2.33
CA PRO A 114 -0.32 -8.67 0.93
C PRO A 114 -0.78 -9.89 0.13
N ASN A 115 -1.19 -9.64 -1.11
CA ASN A 115 -1.53 -10.72 -2.03
C ASN A 115 -0.27 -11.50 -2.49
N ASN A 116 -0.45 -12.41 -3.45
CA ASN A 116 0.65 -13.23 -3.96
C ASN A 116 1.75 -12.41 -4.67
N ASP A 117 1.47 -11.18 -5.12
CA ASP A 117 2.46 -10.24 -5.68
C ASP A 117 3.10 -9.35 -4.60
N ASN A 118 2.86 -9.64 -3.33
CA ASN A 118 3.30 -8.85 -2.18
C ASN A 118 2.74 -7.41 -2.17
N LEU A 119 1.59 -7.16 -2.82
CA LEU A 119 0.90 -5.86 -2.81
C LEU A 119 -0.07 -5.78 -1.63
N ILE A 120 -0.04 -4.66 -0.89
CA ILE A 120 -1.06 -4.35 0.13
C ILE A 120 -2.22 -3.56 -0.45
N THR A 121 -3.27 -3.34 0.35
CA THR A 121 -4.44 -2.53 -0.02
C THR A 121 -4.03 -1.15 -0.52
N LEU A 122 -3.07 -0.48 0.12
CA LEU A 122 -2.62 0.83 -0.30
C LEU A 122 -1.88 0.84 -1.64
N ASP A 123 -1.14 -0.23 -1.98
CA ASP A 123 -0.52 -0.34 -3.30
C ASP A 123 -1.59 -0.51 -4.39
N ILE A 124 -2.57 -1.39 -4.14
CA ILE A 124 -3.68 -1.65 -5.07
C ILE A 124 -4.50 -0.38 -5.25
N PHE A 125 -4.78 0.34 -4.16
CA PHE A 125 -5.44 1.63 -4.24
C PHE A 125 -4.64 2.60 -5.10
N ALA A 126 -3.32 2.71 -4.94
CA ALA A 126 -2.49 3.57 -5.78
C ALA A 126 -2.51 3.18 -7.27
N LEU A 127 -2.72 1.90 -7.60
CA LEU A 127 -2.85 1.40 -8.97
C LEU A 127 -4.25 1.69 -9.55
N SER A 128 -5.31 1.45 -8.80
CA SER A 128 -6.71 1.53 -9.26
C SER A 128 -7.32 2.94 -9.18
N CYS A 129 -6.91 3.74 -8.20
CA CYS A 129 -7.45 5.05 -7.87
C CYS A 129 -7.54 5.97 -9.09
N THR A 130 -8.70 6.62 -9.29
CA THR A 130 -8.88 7.74 -10.22
C THR A 130 -8.67 9.09 -9.50
N ARG A 131 -8.73 10.23 -10.19
CA ARG A 131 -8.34 11.55 -9.62
C ARG A 131 -9.17 12.00 -8.39
N ASP A 132 -10.38 11.47 -8.19
CA ASP A 132 -11.39 12.04 -7.28
C ASP A 132 -11.59 11.27 -5.97
N THR A 133 -10.64 10.42 -5.59
CA THR A 133 -10.91 9.30 -4.66
C THR A 133 -10.25 9.45 -3.30
N VAL A 134 -9.41 10.48 -3.17
CA VAL A 134 -8.69 10.86 -1.95
C VAL A 134 -9.60 11.11 -0.74
N PRO A 135 -10.80 11.71 -0.87
CA PRO A 135 -11.65 12.00 0.30
C PRO A 135 -12.08 10.78 1.10
N PHE A 136 -12.01 9.58 0.52
CA PHE A 136 -12.49 8.33 1.11
C PHE A 136 -11.42 7.54 1.85
N ILE A 137 -10.14 7.92 1.69
CA ILE A 137 -9.09 7.33 2.48
C ILE A 137 -9.08 8.02 3.84
N THR A 138 -9.50 7.33 4.89
CA THR A 138 -9.40 7.89 6.24
C THR A 138 -7.94 7.98 6.67
N GLU A 139 -7.63 9.00 7.46
CA GLU A 139 -6.30 9.16 8.06
C GLU A 139 -5.93 7.95 8.91
N GLU A 140 -6.90 7.39 9.64
CA GLU A 140 -6.74 6.17 10.46
C GLU A 140 -6.34 4.95 9.61
N PHE A 141 -7.01 4.73 8.47
CA PHE A 141 -6.64 3.63 7.57
C PHE A 141 -5.19 3.76 7.09
N LEU A 142 -4.78 4.96 6.66
CA LEU A 142 -3.40 5.21 6.24
C LEU A 142 -2.40 4.97 7.35
N LEU A 143 -2.68 5.49 8.55
CA LEU A 143 -1.81 5.31 9.70
C LEU A 143 -1.61 3.82 9.99
N THR A 144 -2.69 3.05 9.95
CA THR A 144 -2.63 1.62 10.26
C THR A 144 -1.89 0.81 9.18
N GLU A 145 -2.12 1.09 7.88
CA GLU A 145 -1.37 0.43 6.80
C GLU A 145 0.12 0.77 6.85
N MET A 146 0.46 2.02 7.15
CA MET A 146 1.84 2.50 7.19
C MET A 146 2.59 1.99 8.43
N ASP A 147 1.92 1.85 9.58
CA ASP A 147 2.48 1.18 10.76
C ASP A 147 2.81 -0.29 10.48
N TYR A 148 1.91 -1.01 9.80
CA TYR A 148 2.16 -2.38 9.34
C TYR A 148 3.41 -2.46 8.45
N LEU A 149 3.54 -1.54 7.48
CA LEU A 149 4.70 -1.48 6.59
C LEU A 149 6.01 -1.25 7.35
N ALA A 150 5.99 -0.35 8.34
CA ALA A 150 7.15 -0.04 9.16
C ALA A 150 7.57 -1.21 10.08
N GLU A 151 6.61 -2.05 10.50
CA GLU A 151 6.88 -3.25 11.29
C GLU A 151 7.47 -4.38 10.44
N LYS A 152 6.88 -4.64 9.27
CA LYS A 152 7.26 -5.80 8.44
C LYS A 152 8.49 -5.58 7.56
N GLU A 153 9.09 -4.39 7.61
CA GLU A 153 10.23 -4.01 6.77
C GLU A 153 9.98 -4.27 5.27
N LYS A 154 8.71 -4.18 4.87
CA LYS A 154 8.27 -4.52 3.52
C LYS A 154 8.47 -3.35 2.57
N THR A 155 8.81 -3.73 1.35
CA THR A 155 9.13 -2.86 0.24
C THR A 155 7.85 -2.49 -0.49
N ASN A 156 7.09 -1.55 0.05
CA ASN A 156 5.84 -1.18 -0.60
C ASN A 156 5.99 0.12 -1.36
N ASN A 157 5.35 0.10 -2.52
CA ASN A 157 5.61 1.00 -3.61
C ASN A 157 4.49 2.02 -3.73
N PHE A 158 3.55 2.08 -2.79
CA PHE A 158 2.36 2.93 -2.89
C PHE A 158 2.68 4.41 -3.21
N LEU A 159 3.75 5.00 -2.65
CA LEU A 159 4.21 6.34 -3.06
C LEU A 159 4.73 6.36 -4.50
N TYR A 160 5.55 5.36 -4.87
CA TYR A 160 6.03 5.20 -6.24
C TYR A 160 4.88 4.97 -7.23
N ASN A 161 3.93 4.10 -6.94
CA ASN A 161 2.74 3.81 -7.73
C ASN A 161 1.90 5.09 -7.86
N ALA A 162 1.66 5.81 -6.77
CA ALA A 162 0.94 7.08 -6.84
C ALA A 162 1.64 8.08 -7.79
N CYS A 163 2.97 8.17 -7.76
CA CYS A 163 3.73 9.01 -8.70
C CYS A 163 3.69 8.46 -10.15
N ALA A 164 4.00 7.18 -10.35
CA ALA A 164 4.15 6.54 -11.65
C ALA A 164 2.84 6.57 -12.46
N TYR A 165 1.71 6.46 -11.77
CA TYR A 165 0.37 6.52 -12.36
C TYR A 165 -0.26 7.92 -12.29
N GLY A 166 0.50 8.95 -11.88
CA GLY A 166 0.06 10.34 -11.87
C GLY A 166 -1.11 10.63 -10.91
N ARG A 167 -1.19 9.91 -9.80
CA ARG A 167 -2.21 10.04 -8.74
C ARG A 167 -1.83 11.16 -7.78
N THR A 168 -1.85 12.39 -8.28
CA THR A 168 -1.22 13.53 -7.60
C THR A 168 -1.98 13.97 -6.35
N SER A 169 -3.31 13.91 -6.38
CA SER A 169 -4.15 14.16 -5.21
C SER A 169 -3.85 13.14 -4.10
N LEU A 170 -3.77 11.86 -4.47
CA LEU A 170 -3.45 10.76 -3.55
C LEU A 170 -2.05 10.96 -2.97
N LEU A 171 -1.06 11.27 -3.81
CA LEU A 171 0.30 11.55 -3.37
C LEU A 171 0.35 12.72 -2.38
N SER A 172 -0.33 13.83 -2.67
CA SER A 172 -0.38 14.98 -1.75
C SER A 172 -1.00 14.60 -0.41
N TYR A 173 -2.06 13.79 -0.41
CA TYR A 173 -2.71 13.30 0.81
C TYR A 173 -1.81 12.36 1.61
N LEU A 174 -1.18 11.39 0.93
CA LEU A 174 -0.22 10.47 1.53
C LEU A 174 0.93 11.24 2.20
N LEU A 175 1.48 12.25 1.53
CA LEU A 175 2.56 13.06 2.07
C LEU A 175 2.12 13.92 3.26
N ALA A 176 0.90 14.49 3.22
CA ALA A 176 0.35 15.25 4.34
C ALA A 176 0.12 14.36 5.57
N THR A 177 -0.43 13.16 5.39
CA THR A 177 -0.62 12.18 6.46
C THR A 177 0.72 11.66 6.98
N PHE A 178 1.68 11.45 6.08
CA PHE A 178 3.02 11.03 6.44
C PHE A 178 3.70 11.97 7.44
N GLU A 179 3.50 13.28 7.31
CA GLU A 179 4.10 14.27 8.22
C GLU A 179 3.65 14.13 9.67
N LYS A 180 2.45 13.61 9.88
CA LYS A 180 1.84 13.41 11.20
C LYS A 180 2.37 12.16 11.90
N MET A 181 3.10 11.29 11.20
CA MET A 181 3.60 10.04 11.75
C MET A 181 4.79 10.22 12.70
N PRO A 182 4.97 9.29 13.66
CA PRO A 182 6.20 9.19 14.44
C PRO A 182 7.45 9.22 13.55
N TYR A 183 8.49 9.92 13.99
CA TYR A 183 9.70 10.15 13.20
C TYR A 183 10.37 8.86 12.74
N ASN A 184 10.42 7.84 13.60
CA ASN A 184 10.95 6.51 13.29
C ASN A 184 10.17 5.78 12.18
N VAL A 185 8.84 5.92 12.15
CA VAL A 185 7.98 5.35 11.10
C VAL A 185 8.25 6.04 9.76
N ARG A 186 8.35 7.38 9.78
CA ARG A 186 8.70 8.18 8.59
C ARG A 186 10.05 7.78 8.00
N ILE A 187 11.06 7.60 8.83
CA ILE A 187 12.39 7.18 8.37
C ILE A 187 12.33 5.84 7.67
N LYS A 188 11.68 4.85 8.28
CA LYS A 188 11.59 3.49 7.73
C LYS A 188 10.91 3.49 6.36
N ILE A 189 9.75 4.14 6.26
CA ILE A 189 9.00 4.19 4.99
C ILE A 189 9.81 4.93 3.92
N THR A 190 10.43 6.06 4.26
CA THR A 190 11.33 6.78 3.34
C THR A 190 12.48 5.88 2.89
N PHE A 191 13.15 5.20 3.81
CA PHE A 191 14.24 4.26 3.52
C PHE A 191 13.79 3.19 2.52
N PHE A 192 12.63 2.57 2.73
CA PHE A 192 12.13 1.50 1.87
C PHE A 192 11.69 2.00 0.49
N CYS A 193 11.03 3.14 0.39
CA CYS A 193 10.65 3.71 -0.91
C CYS A 193 11.87 4.06 -1.77
N PHE A 194 12.95 4.56 -1.14
CA PHE A 194 14.17 4.95 -1.86
C PHE A 194 15.08 3.77 -2.20
N LYS A 195 15.11 2.71 -1.38
CA LYS A 195 15.96 1.54 -1.59
C LYS A 195 15.54 0.69 -2.79
N ASN A 196 14.23 0.49 -3.01
CA ASN A 196 13.76 -0.54 -3.94
C ASN A 196 13.54 -0.06 -5.38
N HIS A 197 13.35 1.23 -5.60
CA HIS A 197 13.17 1.77 -6.96
C HIS A 197 14.36 2.54 -7.50
N GLY A 198 15.42 2.68 -6.69
CA GLY A 198 16.41 3.74 -6.88
C GLY A 198 15.70 5.08 -6.76
N GLY A 199 16.00 5.88 -5.73
CA GLY A 199 15.35 7.18 -5.52
C GLY A 199 15.20 8.05 -6.78
N VAL A 200 16.06 7.84 -7.78
CA VAL A 200 15.99 8.37 -9.14
C VAL A 200 14.65 8.12 -9.85
N GLU A 201 14.07 6.91 -9.82
CA GLU A 201 12.80 6.64 -10.53
C GLU A 201 11.59 7.27 -9.84
N LEU A 202 11.60 7.35 -8.51
CA LEU A 202 10.60 8.12 -7.77
C LEU A 202 10.72 9.61 -8.11
N LEU A 203 11.94 10.15 -8.19
CA LEU A 203 12.18 11.53 -8.59
C LEU A 203 11.77 11.79 -10.05
N LYS A 204 12.08 10.89 -10.98
CA LYS A 204 11.61 10.99 -12.37
C LYS A 204 10.08 10.91 -12.47
N ALA A 205 9.44 10.07 -11.66
CA ALA A 205 7.98 9.98 -11.62
C ALA A 205 7.35 11.25 -11.04
N LEU A 206 8.01 11.89 -10.05
CA LEU A 206 7.64 13.22 -9.57
C LEU A 206 7.81 14.26 -10.68
N ASP A 207 8.96 14.34 -11.35
CA ASP A 207 9.20 15.31 -12.44
C ASP A 207 8.18 15.16 -13.58
N LYS A 208 7.73 13.92 -13.87
CA LYS A 208 6.63 13.69 -14.83
C LYS A 208 5.27 14.20 -14.35
N CYS A 209 5.05 14.26 -13.04
CA CYS A 209 3.85 14.84 -12.44
C CYS A 209 3.87 16.38 -12.45
N GLU A 210 5.05 17.02 -12.44
CA GLU A 210 5.21 18.48 -12.45
C GLU A 210 4.43 19.16 -13.59
N ASN A 211 4.39 18.51 -14.76
CA ASN A 211 3.71 19.04 -15.95
C ASN A 211 2.17 18.90 -15.93
N LYS A 212 1.57 18.32 -14.88
CA LYS A 212 0.12 17.99 -14.83
C LYS A 212 -0.60 18.46 -13.56
N VAL A 213 0.08 19.20 -12.68
CA VAL A 213 -0.36 19.45 -11.30
C VAL A 213 -0.35 20.93 -10.96
N ASP A 214 -1.14 21.32 -9.94
CA ASP A 214 -0.96 22.57 -9.21
C ASP A 214 0.51 22.68 -8.75
N GLN A 215 1.25 23.56 -9.43
CA GLN A 215 2.69 23.76 -9.27
C GLN A 215 3.06 24.05 -7.81
N LYS A 216 2.16 24.62 -7.01
CA LYS A 216 2.42 24.95 -5.61
C LYS A 216 2.40 23.72 -4.70
N ALA A 217 1.43 22.82 -4.89
CA ALA A 217 1.34 21.56 -4.16
C ALA A 217 2.49 20.62 -4.56
N PHE A 218 2.82 20.59 -5.85
CA PHE A 218 3.92 19.80 -6.37
C PHE A 218 5.28 20.29 -5.84
N ALA A 219 5.58 21.59 -5.94
CA ALA A 219 6.84 22.15 -5.42
C ALA A 219 6.99 21.94 -3.90
N SER A 220 5.89 22.02 -3.15
CA SER A 220 5.90 21.70 -1.71
C SER A 220 6.21 20.22 -1.45
N CYS A 221 5.57 19.30 -2.18
CA CYS A 221 5.81 17.86 -2.08
C CYS A 221 7.23 17.47 -2.51
N TYR A 222 7.72 18.03 -3.62
CA TYR A 222 9.08 17.81 -4.12
C TYR A 222 10.13 18.35 -3.15
N THR A 223 9.93 19.55 -2.60
CA THR A 223 10.81 20.13 -1.58
C THR A 223 10.83 19.25 -0.32
N LYS A 224 9.67 18.77 0.13
CA LYS A 224 9.55 17.86 1.28
C LYS A 224 10.21 16.51 1.01
N LEU A 225 10.02 15.92 -0.17
CA LEU A 225 10.67 14.67 -0.56
C LEU A 225 12.17 14.82 -0.76
N LYS A 226 12.65 15.98 -1.23
CA LYS A 226 14.08 16.31 -1.30
C LYS A 226 14.67 16.46 0.10
N GLN A 227 13.97 17.12 1.04
CA GLN A 227 14.37 17.20 2.45
C GLN A 227 14.36 15.82 3.13
N LEU A 228 13.35 14.99 2.87
CA LEU A 228 13.25 13.61 3.35
C LEU A 228 14.31 12.72 2.69
N ARG A 229 14.70 12.94 1.44
CA ARG A 229 15.82 12.28 0.77
C ARG A 229 17.14 12.67 1.43
N CYS A 230 17.39 13.95 1.71
CA CYS A 230 18.60 14.39 2.41
C CYS A 230 18.71 13.78 3.81
N LYS A 231 17.61 13.83 4.59
CA LYS A 231 17.54 13.20 5.92
C LYS A 231 17.62 11.67 5.84
N GLY A 232 16.93 11.07 4.87
CA GLY A 232 16.89 9.64 4.63
C GLY A 232 18.22 9.07 4.17
N ILE A 233 18.94 9.75 3.26
CA ILE A 233 20.30 9.39 2.82
C ILE A 233 21.29 9.50 3.98
N SER A 234 21.20 10.56 4.79
CA SER A 234 22.00 10.70 6.02
C SER A 234 21.77 9.50 6.96
N ILE A 235 20.53 9.07 7.13
CA ILE A 235 20.18 7.94 8.01
C ILE A 235 20.53 6.58 7.37
N ILE A 236 20.37 6.42 6.05
CA ILE A 236 20.80 5.25 5.29
C ILE A 236 22.32 5.08 5.46
N ALA A 237 23.08 6.16 5.28
CA ALA A 237 24.52 6.15 5.47
C ALA A 237 24.89 5.82 6.91
N GLU A 238 24.20 6.40 7.90
CA GLU A 238 24.42 6.11 9.32
C GLU A 238 24.12 4.64 9.67
N LEU A 239 23.00 4.07 9.20
CA LEU A 239 22.60 2.69 9.48
C LEU A 239 23.46 1.66 8.74
N TYR A 240 23.78 1.91 7.45
CA TYR A 240 24.67 1.07 6.66
C TYR A 240 26.08 1.06 7.28
N TRP A 241 26.58 2.23 7.70
CA TRP A 241 27.86 2.35 8.38
C TRP A 241 27.87 1.67 9.76
N LYS A 242 26.85 1.88 10.61
CA LYS A 242 26.73 1.18 11.91
C LYS A 242 26.75 -0.34 11.76
N ARG A 243 26.09 -0.87 10.71
CA ARG A 243 26.08 -2.31 10.40
C ARG A 243 27.46 -2.79 9.94
N THR A 244 28.11 -2.08 9.03
CA THR A 244 29.45 -2.42 8.52
C THR A 244 30.50 -2.33 9.63
N MET A 245 30.45 -1.30 10.47
CA MET A 245 31.36 -1.13 11.61
C MET A 245 31.15 -2.18 12.69
N LYS A 246 29.90 -2.56 12.99
CA LYS A 246 29.60 -3.66 13.93
C LYS A 246 30.14 -5.00 13.42
N GLN A 247 30.00 -5.27 12.12
CA GLN A 247 30.56 -6.46 11.48
C GLN A 247 32.09 -6.43 11.39
N HIS A 248 32.70 -5.25 11.21
CA HIS A 248 34.14 -5.11 11.11
C HIS A 248 34.82 -5.15 12.48
N ALA A 249 34.28 -4.46 13.50
CA ALA A 249 34.75 -4.49 14.87
C ALA A 249 34.64 -5.90 15.50
N MET A 250 33.58 -6.65 15.18
CA MET A 250 33.49 -8.07 15.54
C MET A 250 34.59 -8.94 14.89
N ARG A 251 35.12 -8.52 13.73
CA ARG A 251 36.15 -9.25 12.99
C ARG A 251 37.57 -8.82 13.35
N THR A 252 37.79 -7.56 13.75
CA THR A 252 39.14 -7.00 13.91
C THR A 252 39.48 -6.56 15.33
N GLY A 253 38.50 -6.43 16.24
CA GLY A 253 38.73 -6.05 17.64
C GLY A 253 39.27 -4.63 17.87
N CYS A 254 39.40 -3.82 16.83
CA CYS A 254 40.16 -2.57 16.87
C CYS A 254 39.33 -1.42 16.30
N PHE A 255 38.68 -0.62 17.16
CA PHE A 255 38.40 0.82 16.98
C PHE A 255 37.86 1.40 18.30
N THR A 256 38.28 2.62 18.64
CA THR A 256 37.74 3.39 19.77
C THR A 256 36.56 4.27 19.34
N GLU A 257 35.66 4.62 20.28
CA GLU A 257 34.46 5.42 19.98
C GLU A 257 34.78 6.78 19.33
N GLU A 258 35.94 7.36 19.64
CA GLU A 258 36.38 8.66 19.12
C GLU A 258 36.88 8.60 17.67
N GLU A 259 37.55 7.52 17.29
CA GLU A 259 37.92 7.26 15.89
C GLU A 259 36.67 7.11 15.03
N VAL A 260 35.64 6.44 15.56
CA VAL A 260 34.34 6.26 14.91
C VAL A 260 33.62 7.60 14.72
N LYS A 261 33.64 8.50 15.72
CA LYS A 261 33.01 9.84 15.64
C LYS A 261 33.69 10.72 14.58
N LYS A 262 35.00 10.64 14.45
CA LYS A 262 35.79 11.42 13.49
C LYS A 262 35.49 11.01 12.04
N ASP A 263 35.40 9.72 11.77
CA ASP A 263 35.08 9.21 10.43
C ASP A 263 33.61 9.44 10.04
N LEU A 264 32.69 9.36 11.00
CA LEU A 264 31.29 9.76 10.80
C LEU A 264 31.20 11.22 10.37
N HIS A 265 31.93 12.12 11.02
CA HIS A 265 31.96 13.53 10.65
C HIS A 265 32.45 13.75 9.20
N ILE A 266 33.42 12.95 8.73
CA ILE A 266 33.91 13.00 7.34
C ILE A 266 32.84 12.50 6.34
N VAL A 267 32.12 11.43 6.67
CA VAL A 267 31.02 10.90 5.84
C VAL A 267 29.86 11.89 5.79
N TYR A 268 29.48 12.48 6.93
CA TYR A 268 28.48 13.55 6.99
C TYR A 268 28.88 14.75 6.15
N ASN A 269 30.12 15.24 6.28
CA ASN A 269 30.61 16.35 5.48
C ASN A 269 30.65 16.03 3.98
N ARG A 270 30.89 14.77 3.59
CA ARG A 270 30.81 14.33 2.19
C ARG A 270 29.37 14.25 1.69
N ILE A 271 28.44 13.74 2.49
CA ILE A 271 27.02 13.68 2.15
C ILE A 271 26.45 15.09 2.05
N ASP A 272 26.75 15.95 3.02
CA ASP A 272 26.37 17.37 3.01
C ASP A 272 26.97 18.08 1.81
N LYS A 273 28.24 17.82 1.47
CA LYS A 273 28.85 18.34 0.24
C LYS A 273 28.16 17.82 -1.03
N MET A 274 27.83 16.53 -1.12
CA MET A 274 27.07 15.96 -2.25
C MET A 274 25.62 16.50 -2.32
N ILE A 275 25.03 16.89 -1.19
CA ILE A 275 23.72 17.53 -1.11
C ILE A 275 23.80 19.00 -1.54
N LEU A 276 24.86 19.70 -1.15
CA LEU A 276 25.11 21.12 -1.44
C LEU A 276 25.59 21.36 -2.88
N ASP A 277 26.38 20.44 -3.43
CA ASP A 277 26.95 20.56 -4.78
C ASP A 277 25.90 20.32 -5.89
N GLY A 278 24.68 19.84 -5.56
CA GLY A 278 23.63 19.56 -6.54
C GLY A 278 23.98 18.35 -7.43
N VAL A 279 23.04 17.49 -7.79
CA VAL A 279 22.22 17.74 -9.00
C VAL A 279 23.10 18.14 -10.18
N GLU A 280 23.68 17.13 -10.83
CA GLU A 280 23.40 16.89 -12.25
C GLU A 280 22.52 15.64 -12.35
#